data_AF-A0AAW7LLK1-F1
#
_entry.id   AF-A0AAW7LLK1-F1
#
_cell.length_a   1.000
_cell.length_b   1.000
_cell.length_c   1.000
_cell.angle_alpha   90.00
_cell.angle_beta   90.00
_cell.angle_gamma   90.00
#
_symmetry.space_group_name_H-M   'P 1'
#
loop_
_entity.id
_entity.type
_entity.pdbx_description
1 polymer ?
#
loop_
_entity_poly.entity_id
_entity_poly.type
_entity_poly.pdbx_seq_one_letter_code
_entity_poly.pdbx_strand_id
1 'polypeptide(L)'
;MFSAYLELEELVVLADSAMRRDRRSCRTTPDNLSLYLDTAEAQVRADKESGANTNLFRGYEKCRRALLLARAGTDSSMETRTRLALLRYGLDCPQVNYPIFVGNGTRPIHLDLAYPEFKICIEYEGSHHAGQWLNDARRRQMIEDAGWKYIQVTKLDIGDEAGEEALARRVAERIQEVTGKTVQLTTRQTIRQVSDARKLRRIPLYKRLNVEPLLPIIPITPRE
;
A
#
# COMPACT_ATOMS: atom_id res chain seq x y z
N MET A 1 -0.39 20.77 -14.37
CA MET A 1 -0.50 19.39 -13.85
C MET A 1 0.19 19.31 -12.49
N PHE A 2 -0.45 18.75 -11.46
CA PHE A 2 0.09 18.71 -10.08
C PHE A 2 1.43 17.97 -9.95
N SER A 3 1.71 17.03 -10.84
CA SER A 3 2.95 16.25 -10.91
C SER A 3 4.24 17.07 -11.03
N ALA A 4 4.14 18.32 -11.49
CA ALA A 4 5.25 19.26 -11.54
C ALA A 4 5.66 19.79 -10.15
N TYR A 5 4.76 19.77 -9.17
CA TYR A 5 4.91 20.44 -7.87
C TYR A 5 4.84 19.49 -6.67
N LEU A 6 4.13 18.37 -6.79
CA LEU A 6 4.01 17.39 -5.72
C LEU A 6 5.27 16.52 -5.60
N GLU A 7 5.66 16.22 -4.38
CA GLU A 7 6.66 15.19 -4.11
C GLU A 7 6.20 13.81 -4.58
N LEU A 8 7.14 12.90 -4.80
CA LEU A 8 6.82 11.56 -5.32
C LEU A 8 5.86 10.81 -4.39
N GLU A 9 6.03 10.95 -3.07
CA GLU A 9 5.12 10.39 -2.07
C GLU A 9 3.69 10.89 -2.25
N GLU A 10 3.52 12.22 -2.37
CA GLU A 10 2.21 12.85 -2.50
C GLU A 10 1.53 12.47 -3.83
N LEU A 11 2.29 12.16 -4.87
CA LEU A 11 1.72 11.59 -6.09
C LEU A 11 1.22 10.15 -5.92
N VAL A 12 1.89 9.33 -5.10
CA VAL A 12 1.38 8.00 -4.77
C VAL A 12 0.08 8.13 -3.95
N VAL A 13 0.07 9.00 -2.95
CA VAL A 13 -1.13 9.28 -2.13
C VAL A 13 -2.28 9.80 -3.00
N LEU A 14 -2.00 10.72 -3.92
CA LEU A 14 -3.00 11.24 -4.86
C LEU A 14 -3.53 10.15 -5.79
N ALA A 15 -2.65 9.29 -6.33
CA ALA A 15 -3.06 8.19 -7.21
C ALA A 15 -3.96 7.20 -6.47
N ASP A 16 -3.56 6.72 -5.29
CA ASP A 16 -4.37 5.82 -4.45
C ASP A 16 -5.72 6.46 -4.10
N SER A 17 -5.72 7.75 -3.74
CA SER A 17 -6.95 8.47 -3.42
C SER A 17 -7.87 8.69 -4.63
N ALA A 18 -7.37 8.61 -5.86
CA ALA A 18 -8.18 8.62 -7.07
C ALA A 18 -8.74 7.22 -7.41
N MET A 19 -8.29 6.18 -6.73
CA MET A 19 -8.63 4.77 -6.98
C MET A 19 -9.24 4.11 -5.75
N ARG A 20 -10.04 4.85 -4.97
CA ARG A 20 -10.69 4.35 -3.73
C ARG A 20 -11.54 3.12 -3.97
N ARG A 21 -11.72 2.30 -2.92
CA ARG A 21 -12.64 1.15 -2.94
C ARG A 21 -14.11 1.59 -3.08
N ASP A 22 -14.49 2.66 -2.39
CA ASP A 22 -15.81 3.27 -2.55
C ASP A 22 -15.98 3.83 -3.98
N ARG A 23 -16.93 3.26 -4.72
CA ARG A 23 -17.23 3.63 -6.12
C ARG A 23 -17.64 5.09 -6.28
N ARG A 24 -18.19 5.73 -5.23
CA ARG A 24 -18.54 7.16 -5.27
C ARG A 24 -17.31 8.07 -5.25
N SER A 25 -16.22 7.58 -4.66
CA SER A 25 -14.96 8.29 -4.49
C SER A 25 -13.89 7.87 -5.52
N CYS A 26 -14.06 6.72 -6.16
CA CYS A 26 -13.21 6.24 -7.24
C CYS A 26 -13.36 7.10 -8.50
N ARG A 27 -12.24 7.60 -9.03
CA ARG A 27 -12.17 8.48 -10.21
C ARG A 27 -11.46 7.82 -11.39
N THR A 28 -10.61 6.85 -11.14
CA THR A 28 -9.78 6.20 -12.16
C THR A 28 -9.36 4.79 -11.72
N THR A 29 -8.64 4.09 -12.57
CA THR A 29 -8.04 2.78 -12.31
C THR A 29 -6.54 2.81 -12.63
N PRO A 30 -5.75 1.83 -12.15
CA PRO A 30 -4.35 1.72 -12.52
C PRO A 30 -4.16 1.66 -14.04
N ASP A 31 -5.04 0.94 -14.74
CA ASP A 31 -4.98 0.78 -16.19
C ASP A 31 -5.25 2.09 -16.91
N ASN A 32 -6.25 2.86 -16.48
CA ASN A 32 -6.54 4.18 -17.05
C ASN A 32 -5.37 5.15 -16.83
N LEU A 33 -4.71 5.12 -15.66
CA LEU A 33 -3.52 5.92 -15.40
C LEU A 33 -2.33 5.47 -16.25
N SER A 34 -2.12 4.16 -16.41
CA SER A 34 -1.06 3.64 -17.30
C SER A 34 -1.32 4.08 -18.74
N LEU A 35 -2.53 3.84 -19.24
CA LEU A 35 -2.95 4.18 -20.60
C LEU A 35 -2.76 5.67 -20.89
N TYR A 36 -3.10 6.54 -19.93
CA TYR A 36 -2.88 7.98 -20.05
C TYR A 36 -1.39 8.32 -20.27
N LEU A 37 -0.50 7.71 -19.48
CA LEU A 37 0.95 7.92 -19.60
C LEU A 37 1.49 7.30 -20.90
N ASP A 38 1.06 6.09 -21.24
CA ASP A 38 1.45 5.40 -22.47
C ASP A 38 1.06 6.22 -23.71
N THR A 39 -0.15 6.78 -23.72
CA THR A 39 -0.64 7.64 -24.81
C THR A 39 0.16 8.93 -24.91
N ALA A 40 0.47 9.58 -23.79
CA ALA A 40 1.28 10.80 -23.78
C ALA A 40 2.70 10.56 -24.33
N GLU A 41 3.29 9.40 -24.03
CA GLU A 41 4.59 8.99 -24.58
C GLU A 41 4.55 8.67 -26.07
N ALA A 42 3.54 7.91 -26.49
CA ALA A 42 3.34 7.60 -27.91
C ALA A 42 3.16 8.88 -28.74
N GLN A 43 2.39 9.86 -28.24
CA GLN A 43 2.20 11.14 -28.93
C GLN A 43 3.51 11.91 -29.09
N VAL A 44 4.28 12.08 -28.01
CA VAL A 44 5.58 12.78 -28.08
C VAL A 44 6.57 12.06 -29.00
N ARG A 45 6.51 10.73 -29.06
CA ARG A 45 7.32 9.94 -30.00
C ARG A 45 6.93 10.22 -31.46
N ALA A 46 5.64 10.16 -31.78
CA ALA A 46 5.12 10.45 -33.11
C ALA A 46 5.43 11.90 -33.56
N ASP A 47 5.26 12.87 -32.66
CA ASP A 47 5.59 14.27 -32.91
C ASP A 47 7.08 14.42 -33.30
N LYS A 48 7.98 13.77 -32.57
CA LYS A 48 9.43 13.81 -32.86
C LYS A 48 9.77 13.16 -34.20
N GLU A 49 9.12 12.05 -34.54
CA GLU A 49 9.26 11.41 -35.85
C GLU A 49 8.78 12.32 -36.99
N SER A 50 7.75 13.15 -36.74
CA SER A 50 7.28 14.17 -37.69
C SER A 50 8.13 15.45 -37.74
N GLY A 51 9.23 15.52 -36.98
CA GLY A 51 10.14 16.68 -36.92
C GLY A 51 9.71 17.79 -35.96
N ALA A 52 8.65 17.59 -35.16
CA ALA A 52 8.22 18.54 -34.15
C ALA A 52 9.09 18.46 -32.89
N ASN A 53 9.35 19.60 -32.26
CA ASN A 53 10.09 19.69 -31.00
C ASN A 53 9.13 19.69 -29.81
N THR A 54 8.55 18.52 -29.50
CA THR A 54 7.69 18.33 -28.32
C THR A 54 8.37 17.50 -27.25
N ASN A 55 7.98 17.72 -26.00
CA ASN A 55 8.51 17.02 -24.84
C ASN A 55 7.35 16.51 -23.98
N LEU A 56 7.64 15.48 -23.19
CA LEU A 56 6.71 15.00 -22.18
C LEU A 56 6.39 16.11 -21.18
N PHE A 57 5.16 16.10 -20.65
CA PHE A 57 4.77 17.08 -19.66
C PHE A 57 5.67 16.99 -18.42
N ARG A 58 5.91 18.14 -17.78
CA ARG A 58 6.71 18.20 -16.55
C ARG A 58 6.09 17.31 -15.48
N GLY A 59 6.88 16.36 -14.98
CA GLY A 59 6.45 15.40 -13.95
C GLY A 59 6.03 14.02 -14.49
N TYR A 60 6.10 13.79 -15.80
CA TYR A 60 5.81 12.48 -16.42
C TYR A 60 6.55 11.32 -15.76
N GLU A 61 7.88 11.42 -15.62
CA GLU A 61 8.71 10.39 -14.97
C GLU A 61 8.30 10.17 -13.51
N LYS A 62 7.88 11.23 -12.83
CA LYS A 62 7.40 11.14 -11.44
C LYS A 62 6.08 10.38 -11.37
N CYS A 63 5.17 10.59 -12.31
CA CYS A 63 3.93 9.82 -12.45
C CYS A 63 4.20 8.34 -12.73
N ARG A 64 5.11 8.02 -13.68
CA ARG A 64 5.52 6.64 -13.96
C ARG A 64 6.05 5.92 -12.72
N ARG A 65 6.90 6.59 -11.95
CA ARG A 65 7.43 6.03 -10.68
C ARG A 65 6.37 5.90 -9.61
N ALA A 66 5.45 6.86 -9.49
CA ALA A 66 4.36 6.79 -8.52
C ALA A 66 3.46 5.60 -8.81
N LEU A 67 3.16 5.33 -10.09
CA LEU A 67 2.30 4.24 -10.51
C LEU A 67 2.86 2.85 -10.12
N LEU A 68 4.18 2.70 -10.03
CA LEU A 68 4.81 1.47 -9.52
C LEU A 68 4.45 1.16 -8.06
N LEU A 69 4.25 2.21 -7.25
CA LEU A 69 3.91 2.11 -5.83
C LEU A 69 2.42 2.28 -5.56
N ALA A 70 1.65 2.78 -6.52
CA ALA A 70 0.23 3.03 -6.36
C ALA A 70 -0.55 1.72 -6.15
N ARG A 71 -1.58 1.76 -5.31
CA ARG A 71 -2.48 0.65 -5.02
C ARG A 71 -3.92 1.18 -5.05
N ALA A 72 -4.74 0.54 -5.86
CA ALA A 72 -6.18 0.76 -5.86
C ALA A 72 -6.83 0.11 -4.63
N GLY A 73 -7.98 0.66 -4.23
CA GLY A 73 -8.82 0.08 -3.19
C GLY A 73 -8.49 0.51 -1.76
N THR A 74 -7.67 1.55 -1.55
CA THR A 74 -7.53 2.17 -0.21
C THR A 74 -8.79 2.94 0.15
N ASP A 75 -9.07 3.13 1.43
CA ASP A 75 -10.22 3.92 1.91
C ASP A 75 -9.81 5.28 2.48
N SER A 76 -8.58 5.42 2.96
CA SER A 76 -8.01 6.69 3.44
C SER A 76 -6.60 6.96 2.89
N SER A 77 -6.19 8.23 2.88
CA SER A 77 -4.80 8.57 2.49
C SER A 77 -3.80 8.11 3.54
N MET A 78 -4.25 7.92 4.78
CA MET A 78 -3.42 7.46 5.87
C MET A 78 -3.05 5.99 5.72
N GLU A 79 -3.94 5.13 5.21
CA GLU A 79 -3.59 3.76 4.78
C GLU A 79 -2.42 3.75 3.78
N THR A 80 -2.46 4.64 2.77
CA THR A 80 -1.35 4.77 1.81
C THR A 80 -0.06 5.18 2.51
N ARG A 81 -0.11 6.14 3.45
CA ARG A 81 1.08 6.58 4.20
C ARG A 81 1.63 5.48 5.10
N THR A 82 0.76 4.77 5.83
CA THR A 82 1.13 3.59 6.64
C THR A 82 1.80 2.53 5.77
N ARG A 83 1.24 2.24 4.61
CA ARG A 83 1.85 1.32 3.64
C ARG A 83 3.24 1.79 3.22
N LEU A 84 3.38 3.05 2.81
CA LEU A 84 4.67 3.59 2.38
C LEU A 84 5.71 3.60 3.50
N ALA A 85 5.32 3.87 4.76
CA ALA A 85 6.21 3.77 5.92
C ALA A 85 6.85 2.37 6.03
N LEU A 86 6.07 1.30 5.88
CA LEU A 86 6.60 -0.07 5.92
C LEU A 86 7.59 -0.36 4.77
N LEU A 87 7.24 0.07 3.56
CA LEU A 87 8.09 -0.09 2.37
C LEU A 87 9.45 0.61 2.53
N ARG A 88 9.49 1.76 3.21
CA ARG A 88 10.75 2.50 3.45
C ARG A 88 11.77 1.69 4.27
N TYR A 89 11.32 0.70 5.06
CA TYR A 89 12.19 -0.18 5.85
C TYR A 89 12.37 -1.57 5.22
N GLY A 90 11.98 -1.74 3.96
CA GLY A 90 12.26 -2.94 3.18
C GLY A 90 11.31 -4.12 3.43
N LEU A 91 10.20 -3.87 4.13
CA LEU A 91 9.07 -4.80 4.16
C LEU A 91 8.40 -4.86 2.79
N ASP A 92 7.82 -6.02 2.48
CA ASP A 92 7.05 -6.20 1.26
C ASP A 92 5.77 -5.35 1.28
N CYS A 93 5.15 -5.13 0.13
CA CYS A 93 3.93 -4.33 0.08
C CYS A 93 2.75 -5.11 0.68
N PRO A 94 2.14 -4.65 1.79
CA PRO A 94 0.94 -5.28 2.31
C PRO A 94 -0.20 -5.16 1.30
N GLN A 95 -1.13 -6.12 1.36
CA GLN A 95 -2.38 -6.07 0.61
C GLN A 95 -3.31 -5.05 1.24
N VAL A 96 -3.95 -4.24 0.41
CA VAL A 96 -4.88 -3.19 0.83
C VAL A 96 -6.29 -3.77 0.90
N ASN A 97 -7.05 -3.41 1.94
CA ASN A 97 -8.47 -3.75 2.08
C ASN A 97 -8.76 -5.26 1.96
N TYR A 98 -7.89 -6.10 2.53
CA TYR A 98 -7.96 -7.55 2.43
C TYR A 98 -9.25 -8.07 3.11
N PRO A 99 -10.13 -8.79 2.40
CA PRO A 99 -11.38 -9.27 2.98
C PRO A 99 -11.15 -10.52 3.83
N ILE A 100 -11.71 -10.52 5.04
CA ILE A 100 -11.81 -11.71 5.88
C ILE A 100 -13.28 -11.99 6.23
N PHE A 101 -13.63 -13.26 6.28
CA PHE A 101 -14.96 -13.72 6.71
C PHE A 101 -14.82 -14.32 8.11
N VAL A 102 -15.53 -13.75 9.08
CA VAL A 102 -15.48 -14.15 10.48
C VAL A 102 -16.85 -14.62 10.96
N GLY A 103 -16.87 -15.72 11.71
CA GLY A 103 -18.10 -16.38 12.14
C GLY A 103 -19.00 -16.78 10.95
N ASN A 104 -20.32 -16.65 11.13
CA ASN A 104 -21.32 -16.97 10.09
C ASN A 104 -21.74 -15.72 9.28
N GLY A 105 -20.96 -14.65 9.33
CA GLY A 105 -21.28 -13.40 8.64
C GLY A 105 -21.18 -13.54 7.12
N THR A 106 -22.17 -13.01 6.39
CA THR A 106 -22.14 -12.95 4.92
C THR A 106 -21.38 -11.74 4.38
N ARG A 107 -21.04 -10.77 5.24
CA ARG A 107 -20.29 -9.57 4.87
C ARG A 107 -18.85 -9.68 5.38
N PRO A 108 -17.84 -9.46 4.52
CA PRO A 108 -16.45 -9.49 4.94
C PRO A 108 -16.11 -8.27 5.80
N ILE A 109 -15.19 -8.47 6.74
CA ILE A 109 -14.41 -7.39 7.34
C ILE A 109 -13.24 -7.11 6.40
N HIS A 110 -13.11 -5.88 5.93
CA HIS A 110 -11.95 -5.45 5.16
C HIS A 110 -10.87 -4.95 6.10
N LEU A 111 -9.68 -5.54 6.04
CA LEU A 111 -8.52 -5.11 6.79
C LEU A 111 -7.79 -4.03 6.00
N ASP A 112 -7.52 -2.88 6.60
CA ASP A 112 -6.88 -1.72 5.96
C ASP A 112 -5.63 -2.14 5.17
N LEU A 113 -4.70 -2.78 5.89
CA LEU A 113 -3.50 -3.40 5.34
C LEU A 113 -3.30 -4.78 5.97
N ALA A 114 -2.87 -5.75 5.14
CA ALA A 114 -2.67 -7.11 5.58
C ALA A 114 -1.41 -7.76 4.99
N TYR A 115 -0.79 -8.64 5.76
CA TYR A 115 0.06 -9.73 5.24
C TYR A 115 -0.67 -11.06 5.46
N PRO A 116 -1.53 -11.50 4.54
CA PRO A 116 -2.31 -12.73 4.70
C PRO A 116 -1.44 -13.97 4.85
N GLU A 117 -0.27 -13.99 4.22
CA GLU A 117 0.72 -15.06 4.36
C GLU A 117 1.17 -15.27 5.81
N PHE A 118 1.05 -14.25 6.66
CA PHE A 118 1.42 -14.29 8.09
C PHE A 118 0.23 -14.00 9.02
N LYS A 119 -1.00 -13.83 8.48
CA LYS A 119 -2.17 -13.33 9.21
C LYS A 119 -1.87 -12.10 10.07
N ILE A 120 -1.19 -11.10 9.50
CA ILE A 120 -0.96 -9.82 10.18
C ILE A 120 -1.92 -8.78 9.63
N CYS A 121 -2.62 -8.12 10.54
CA CYS A 121 -3.56 -7.03 10.28
C CYS A 121 -2.96 -5.72 10.78
N ILE A 122 -3.03 -4.66 9.98
CA ILE A 122 -2.52 -3.34 10.31
C ILE A 122 -3.63 -2.33 10.01
N GLU A 123 -4.21 -1.73 11.06
CA GLU A 123 -5.35 -0.82 10.96
C GLU A 123 -4.92 0.60 11.35
N TYR A 124 -5.26 1.58 10.51
CA TYR A 124 -5.03 2.97 10.83
C TYR A 124 -6.22 3.55 11.59
N GLU A 125 -6.01 3.92 12.84
CA GLU A 125 -7.01 4.54 13.68
C GLU A 125 -6.78 6.07 13.71
N GLY A 126 -7.73 6.79 13.12
CA GLY A 126 -7.80 8.24 13.18
C GLY A 126 -8.14 8.76 14.58
N SER A 127 -8.31 10.07 14.70
CA SER A 127 -8.73 10.69 15.97
C SER A 127 -10.07 10.08 16.45
N HIS A 128 -10.04 9.33 17.55
CA HIS A 128 -11.22 8.64 18.07
C HIS A 128 -12.36 9.60 18.44
N HIS A 129 -13.55 9.32 17.91
CA HIS A 129 -14.80 9.85 18.45
C HIS A 129 -15.31 8.88 19.53
N ALA A 130 -15.64 9.40 20.72
CA ALA A 130 -16.00 8.58 21.89
C ALA A 130 -17.14 7.56 21.65
N GLY A 131 -17.98 7.77 20.64
CA GLY A 131 -19.08 6.88 20.27
C GLY A 131 -18.69 5.62 19.48
N GLN A 132 -17.45 5.49 19.01
CA GLN A 132 -17.02 4.37 18.15
C GLN A 132 -16.27 3.25 18.90
N TRP A 133 -15.81 3.52 20.12
CA TRP A 133 -14.90 2.64 20.86
C TRP A 133 -15.42 1.20 21.05
N LEU A 134 -16.69 1.01 21.39
CA LEU A 134 -17.26 -0.34 21.56
C LEU A 134 -17.29 -1.14 20.25
N ASN A 135 -17.54 -0.48 19.13
CA ASN A 135 -17.57 -1.12 17.82
C ASN A 135 -16.14 -1.46 17.37
N ASP A 136 -15.19 -0.55 17.59
CA ASP A 136 -13.78 -0.76 17.26
C ASP A 136 -13.19 -1.91 18.09
N ALA A 137 -13.49 -1.96 19.40
CA ALA A 137 -13.07 -3.04 20.28
C ALA A 137 -13.65 -4.39 19.85
N ARG A 138 -14.95 -4.46 19.50
CA ARG A 138 -15.58 -5.68 19.00
C ARG A 138 -14.98 -6.11 17.67
N ARG A 139 -14.76 -5.17 16.74
CA ARG A 139 -14.12 -5.44 15.45
C ARG A 139 -12.73 -6.05 15.65
N ARG A 140 -11.91 -5.45 16.52
CA ARG A 140 -10.59 -5.95 16.87
C ARG A 140 -10.65 -7.37 17.44
N GLN A 141 -11.53 -7.62 18.41
CA GLN A 141 -11.73 -8.95 18.98
C GLN A 141 -12.06 -9.99 17.91
N MET A 142 -12.98 -9.68 16.99
CA MET A 142 -13.34 -10.60 15.90
C MET A 142 -12.15 -10.90 14.96
N ILE A 143 -11.28 -9.94 14.72
CA ILE A 143 -10.06 -10.11 13.91
C ILE A 143 -9.05 -10.99 14.66
N GLU A 144 -8.81 -10.70 15.94
CA GLU A 144 -7.90 -11.46 16.79
C GLU A 144 -8.39 -12.92 17.00
N ASP A 145 -9.68 -13.13 17.22
CA ASP A 145 -10.33 -14.45 17.34
C ASP A 145 -10.22 -15.27 16.04
N ALA A 146 -10.15 -14.61 14.89
CA ALA A 146 -9.87 -15.26 13.59
C ALA A 146 -8.38 -15.63 13.39
N GLY A 147 -7.56 -15.41 14.42
CA GLY A 147 -6.14 -15.76 14.48
C GLY A 147 -5.23 -14.72 13.83
N TRP A 148 -5.68 -13.48 13.65
CA TRP A 148 -4.85 -12.41 13.10
C TRP A 148 -4.09 -11.67 14.20
N LYS A 149 -2.81 -11.37 13.95
CA LYS A 149 -2.03 -10.45 14.77
C LYS A 149 -2.43 -9.02 14.42
N TYR A 150 -3.13 -8.35 15.33
CA TYR A 150 -3.60 -6.97 15.14
C TYR A 150 -2.52 -5.94 15.52
N ILE A 151 -2.27 -4.99 14.61
CA ILE A 151 -1.36 -3.86 14.83
C ILE A 151 -2.16 -2.57 14.62
N GLN A 152 -2.36 -1.83 15.70
CA GLN A 152 -2.96 -0.50 15.67
C GLN A 152 -1.91 0.53 15.25
N VAL A 153 -2.27 1.36 14.28
CA VAL A 153 -1.44 2.46 13.77
C VAL A 153 -2.19 3.77 13.97
N THR A 154 -1.50 4.78 14.47
CA THR A 154 -2.02 6.12 14.71
C THR A 154 -1.17 7.14 13.95
N LYS A 155 -1.56 8.42 14.01
CA LYS A 155 -0.74 9.52 13.48
C LYS A 155 0.67 9.59 14.06
N LEU A 156 0.89 9.10 15.29
CA LEU A 156 2.22 9.13 15.94
C LEU A 156 3.17 8.13 15.29
N ASP A 157 2.65 7.02 14.78
CA ASP A 157 3.43 5.95 14.16
C ASP A 157 3.93 6.30 12.76
N ILE A 158 3.36 7.33 12.14
CA ILE A 158 3.73 7.81 10.79
C ILE A 158 3.98 9.31 10.75
N GLY A 159 4.18 9.93 11.91
CA GLY A 159 4.42 11.37 12.05
C GLY A 159 5.88 11.76 11.81
N ASP A 160 6.81 10.86 12.10
CA ASP A 160 8.25 11.05 11.93
C ASP A 160 8.98 9.73 11.66
N GLU A 161 10.29 9.82 11.40
CA GLU A 161 11.15 8.67 11.09
C GLU A 161 11.28 7.66 12.24
N ALA A 162 11.26 8.11 13.49
CA ALA A 162 11.34 7.21 14.64
C ALA A 162 10.05 6.39 14.81
N GLY A 163 8.90 7.04 14.59
CA GLY A 163 7.59 6.38 14.54
C GLY A 163 7.51 5.35 13.42
N GLU A 164 7.93 5.71 12.21
CA GLU A 164 7.92 4.80 11.05
C GLU A 164 8.79 3.56 11.33
N GLU A 165 9.99 3.74 11.90
CA GLU A 165 10.89 2.64 12.26
C GLU A 165 10.26 1.73 13.33
N ALA A 166 9.71 2.32 14.39
CA ALA A 166 9.06 1.57 15.46
C ALA A 166 7.85 0.77 14.95
N LEU A 167 7.09 1.33 14.01
CA LEU A 167 6.03 0.60 13.31
C LEU A 167 6.60 -0.58 12.50
N ALA A 168 7.60 -0.35 11.65
CA ALA A 168 8.20 -1.41 10.84
C ALA A 168 8.78 -2.54 11.71
N ARG A 169 9.39 -2.19 12.85
CA ARG A 169 9.92 -3.14 13.84
C ARG A 169 8.82 -4.00 14.46
N ARG A 170 7.71 -3.39 14.91
CA ARG A 170 6.55 -4.13 15.41
C ARG A 170 6.00 -5.09 14.37
N VAL A 171 5.91 -4.69 13.10
CA VAL A 171 5.47 -5.60 12.03
C VAL A 171 6.44 -6.78 11.88
N ALA A 172 7.75 -6.51 11.82
CA ALA A 172 8.78 -7.56 11.73
C ALA A 172 8.73 -8.54 12.91
N GLU A 173 8.53 -8.03 14.12
CA GLU A 173 8.35 -8.84 15.34
C GLU A 173 7.10 -9.72 15.25
N ARG A 174 5.96 -9.20 14.77
CA ARG A 174 4.75 -10.03 14.55
C ARG A 174 4.96 -11.11 13.50
N ILE A 175 5.71 -10.81 12.42
CA ILE A 175 6.07 -11.85 11.43
C ILE A 175 6.95 -12.91 12.10
N GLN A 176 7.92 -12.51 12.91
CA GLN A 176 8.79 -13.46 13.62
C GLN A 176 8.02 -14.31 14.63
N GLU A 177 7.05 -13.74 15.37
CA GLU A 177 6.18 -14.51 16.28
C GLU A 177 5.42 -15.62 15.56
N VAL A 178 4.94 -15.34 14.34
CA VAL A 178 4.15 -16.30 13.55
C VAL A 178 5.03 -17.34 12.85
N THR A 179 6.19 -16.92 12.35
CA THR A 179 7.03 -17.74 11.47
C THR A 179 8.22 -18.40 12.17
N GLY A 180 8.60 -17.91 13.36
CA GLY A 180 9.87 -18.23 14.02
C GLY A 180 11.11 -17.71 13.28
N LYS A 181 10.95 -16.92 12.21
CA LYS A 181 12.05 -16.40 11.38
C LYS A 181 12.22 -14.91 11.59
N THR A 182 13.45 -14.48 11.84
CA THR A 182 13.78 -13.05 11.98
C THR A 182 13.66 -12.34 10.63
N VAL A 183 12.91 -11.24 10.63
CA VAL A 183 12.79 -10.34 9.47
C VAL A 183 13.78 -9.21 9.60
N GLN A 184 14.74 -9.15 8.68
CA GLN A 184 15.75 -8.09 8.65
C GLN A 184 15.19 -6.84 7.95
N LEU A 185 15.08 -5.74 8.70
CA LEU A 185 14.72 -4.43 8.17
C LEU A 185 15.95 -3.77 7.53
N THR A 186 15.72 -2.87 6.57
CA THR A 186 16.77 -2.01 6.01
C THR A 186 16.82 -0.68 6.75
N THR A 187 17.91 0.07 6.56
CA THR A 187 17.89 1.51 6.84
C THR A 187 16.76 2.19 6.06
N ARG A 188 16.28 3.32 6.57
CA ARG A 188 15.18 4.05 5.95
C ARG A 188 15.53 4.46 4.53
N GLN A 189 14.63 4.15 3.60
CA GLN A 189 14.76 4.48 2.18
C GLN A 189 13.88 5.67 1.82
N THR A 190 14.29 6.42 0.80
CA THR A 190 13.44 7.41 0.15
C THR A 190 12.39 6.73 -0.73
N ILE A 191 11.23 7.36 -0.98
CA ILE A 191 10.24 6.83 -1.94
C ILE A 191 10.84 6.62 -3.34
N ARG A 192 11.84 7.42 -3.72
CA ARG A 192 12.59 7.19 -4.96
C ARG A 192 13.34 5.86 -4.92
N GLN A 193 14.04 5.54 -3.84
CA GLN A 193 14.74 4.24 -3.70
C GLN A 193 13.77 3.05 -3.57
N VAL A 194 12.60 3.27 -2.97
CA VAL A 194 11.53 2.25 -2.87
C VAL A 194 10.93 1.94 -4.25
N SER A 195 10.73 2.98 -5.08
CA SER A 195 10.21 2.85 -6.47
C SER A 195 11.23 2.32 -7.50
N ASP A 196 12.33 1.71 -7.06
CA ASP A 196 13.24 1.02 -7.98
C ASP A 196 12.61 -0.28 -8.48
N ALA A 197 12.37 -0.38 -9.79
CA ALA A 197 11.72 -1.53 -10.41
C ALA A 197 12.41 -2.87 -10.09
N ARG A 198 13.72 -2.87 -9.82
CA ARG A 198 14.46 -4.08 -9.42
C ARG A 198 14.02 -4.60 -8.05
N LYS A 199 13.62 -3.71 -7.14
CA LYS A 199 13.11 -4.08 -5.81
C LYS A 199 11.70 -4.66 -5.87
N LEU A 200 10.90 -4.23 -6.85
CA LEU A 200 9.54 -4.75 -7.06
C LEU A 200 9.52 -6.18 -7.61
N ARG A 201 10.64 -6.64 -8.18
CA ARG A 201 10.84 -8.02 -8.65
C ARG A 201 11.42 -8.95 -7.60
N ARG A 202 11.57 -8.49 -6.35
CA ARG A 202 12.07 -9.35 -5.28
C ARG A 202 11.09 -10.49 -5.04
N ILE A 203 11.67 -11.65 -4.77
CA ILE A 203 10.90 -12.81 -4.32
C ILE A 203 10.16 -12.41 -3.03
N PRO A 204 8.84 -12.72 -2.91
CA PRO A 204 8.05 -12.39 -1.73
C PRO A 204 8.67 -12.88 -0.42
N LEU A 205 8.42 -12.15 0.67
CA LEU A 205 9.04 -12.36 1.97
C LEU A 205 8.79 -13.79 2.49
N TYR A 206 7.58 -14.33 2.37
CA TYR A 206 7.29 -15.69 2.83
C TYR A 206 8.19 -16.74 2.14
N LYS A 207 8.47 -16.58 0.83
CA LYS A 207 9.41 -17.43 0.10
C LYS A 207 10.86 -17.20 0.56
N ARG A 208 11.24 -15.94 0.81
CA ARG A 208 12.59 -15.62 1.35
C ARG A 208 12.81 -16.21 2.76
N LEU A 209 11.75 -16.31 3.56
CA LEU A 209 11.77 -16.92 4.88
C LEU A 209 11.60 -18.45 4.85
N ASN A 210 11.31 -19.02 3.67
CA ASN A 210 10.99 -20.44 3.46
C ASN A 210 9.84 -20.90 4.36
N VAL A 211 8.72 -20.16 4.33
CA VAL A 211 7.48 -20.48 5.04
C VAL A 211 6.30 -20.52 4.08
N GLU A 212 5.37 -21.43 4.34
CA GLU A 212 4.13 -21.53 3.58
C GLU A 212 3.14 -20.42 3.99
N PRO A 213 2.51 -19.71 3.04
CA PRO A 213 1.48 -18.73 3.35
C PRO A 213 0.31 -19.33 4.13
N LEU A 214 -0.12 -18.67 5.21
CA LEU A 214 -1.30 -19.08 5.97
C LEU A 214 -2.62 -18.87 5.22
N LEU A 215 -2.64 -17.93 4.27
CA LEU A 215 -3.81 -17.57 3.49
C LEU A 215 -3.40 -17.21 2.05
N PRO A 216 -4.33 -17.29 1.09
CA PRO A 216 -4.07 -16.89 -0.28
C PRO A 216 -3.71 -15.41 -0.37
N ILE A 217 -2.65 -15.15 -1.15
CA ILE A 217 -2.26 -13.80 -1.53
C ILE A 217 -3.10 -13.42 -2.74
N ILE A 218 -3.95 -12.40 -2.60
CA ILE A 218 -4.76 -11.95 -3.72
C ILE A 218 -3.83 -11.23 -4.70
N PRO A 219 -3.74 -11.67 -5.96
CA PRO A 219 -2.92 -10.99 -6.95
C PRO A 219 -3.31 -9.53 -7.03
N ILE A 220 -2.31 -8.66 -7.19
CA ILE A 220 -2.52 -7.26 -7.55
C ILE A 220 -2.87 -7.25 -9.04
N THR A 221 -4.05 -7.76 -9.40
CA THR A 221 -4.59 -7.67 -10.76
C THR A 221 -5.65 -6.57 -10.82
N PRO A 222 -5.70 -5.77 -11.89
CA PRO A 222 -6.85 -4.94 -12.16
C PRO A 222 -8.06 -5.87 -12.24
N ARG A 223 -9.16 -5.53 -11.58
CA ARG A 223 -10.40 -6.26 -11.83
C ARG A 223 -10.76 -6.04 -13.30
N GLU A 224 -10.95 -7.13 -14.03
CA GLU A 224 -11.61 -7.17 -15.34
C GLU A 224 -12.94 -6.38 -15.33
#